data_AF-A0A838U2H4-F1
#
_entry.id   AF-A0A838U2H4-F1
#
_cell.length_a   1.000
_cell.length_b   1.000
_cell.length_c   1.000
_cell.angle_alpha   90.00
_cell.angle_beta   90.00
_cell.angle_gamma   90.00
#
_symmetry.space_group_name_H-M   'P 1'
#
loop_
_entity.id
_entity.type
_entity.pdbx_description
1 polymer ?
#
loop_
_entity_poly.entity_id
_entity_poly.type
_entity_poly.pdbx_seq_one_letter_code
_entity_poly.pdbx_strand_id
1 'polypeptide(L)'
;MRLIVILLAVIVPSVAFGATKTWTGAGADANWATSANWMPAGAPAANDDLVFPAAAAQQSNNNNTLFFTTYRSIAVEGGVYTFAGNPIRLTNGMNVTGGTHTVNLALTLSGAQTFTVASGGTATLVILSIGSNALTIDGAGIVGIGLISGSGGVTKNGTGAGAIIASTGFSGPITINNGIFVVDANIPSSNVTVNSPTTGGFALSRFGGTGTVGTVNVTQGAVSAGTLTSPTGVLNISNGLTFTANGLYACKLSGTTPGA
;
A
#
# COMPACT_ATOMS: atom_id res chain seq x y z
N MET A 1 55.72 9.02 -41.98
CA MET A 1 54.40 8.41 -41.75
C MET A 1 54.04 8.61 -40.28
N ARG A 2 53.13 9.53 -39.94
CA ARG A 2 52.74 9.83 -38.54
C ARG A 2 51.54 8.96 -38.19
N LEU A 3 51.71 8.06 -37.22
CA LEU A 3 50.68 7.16 -36.73
C LEU A 3 49.84 7.92 -35.68
N ILE A 4 48.55 8.15 -35.97
CA ILE A 4 47.58 8.68 -35.00
C ILE A 4 47.01 7.48 -34.24
N VAL A 5 47.24 7.43 -32.93
CA VAL A 5 46.63 6.44 -32.03
C VAL A 5 45.34 7.06 -31.47
N ILE A 6 44.20 6.49 -31.85
CA ILE A 6 42.89 6.87 -31.29
C ILE A 6 42.67 6.04 -30.02
N LEU A 7 42.65 6.71 -28.87
CA LEU A 7 42.29 6.10 -27.59
C LEU A 7 40.76 5.97 -27.51
N LEU A 8 40.26 4.75 -27.59
CA LEU A 8 38.83 4.45 -27.43
C LEU A 8 38.50 4.43 -25.92
N ALA A 9 37.79 5.44 -25.42
CA ALA A 9 37.31 5.46 -24.04
C ALA A 9 36.11 4.51 -23.89
N VAL A 10 36.29 3.39 -23.19
CA VAL A 10 35.22 2.48 -22.81
C VAL A 10 34.44 3.10 -21.65
N ILE A 11 33.25 3.64 -21.92
CA ILE A 11 32.32 4.09 -20.89
C ILE A 11 31.62 2.85 -20.32
N VAL A 12 32.07 2.38 -19.16
CA VAL A 12 31.34 1.36 -18.41
C VAL A 12 30.23 2.09 -17.63
N PRO A 13 28.93 1.77 -17.83
CA PRO A 13 27.88 2.36 -17.01
C PRO A 13 28.08 1.91 -15.56
N SER A 14 28.45 2.84 -14.68
CA SER A 14 28.40 2.60 -13.24
C SER A 14 26.93 2.52 -12.84
N VAL A 15 26.49 1.34 -12.41
CA VAL A 15 25.24 1.24 -11.64
C VAL A 15 25.47 1.99 -10.33
N ALA A 16 24.93 3.21 -10.22
CA ALA A 16 24.91 3.91 -8.95
C ALA A 16 23.96 3.14 -8.02
N PHE A 17 24.52 2.42 -7.06
CA PHE A 17 23.72 1.83 -5.99
C PHE A 17 23.18 2.96 -5.12
N GLY A 18 21.86 2.98 -4.91
CA GLY A 18 21.26 3.89 -3.95
C GLY A 18 21.75 3.62 -2.54
N ALA A 19 21.96 4.68 -1.76
CA ALA A 19 22.33 4.60 -0.37
C ALA A 19 21.10 4.40 0.53
N THR A 20 21.33 3.93 1.75
CA THR A 20 20.32 4.02 2.80
C THR A 20 20.41 5.39 3.46
N LYS A 21 19.29 6.13 3.48
CA LYS A 21 19.15 7.44 4.10
C LYS A 21 18.19 7.34 5.27
N THR A 22 18.72 7.53 6.47
CA THR A 22 17.95 7.49 7.72
C THR A 22 17.55 8.89 8.13
N TRP A 23 16.25 9.13 8.24
CA TRP A 23 15.70 10.38 8.73
C TRP A 23 16.03 10.56 10.21
N THR A 24 16.73 11.64 10.54
CA THR A 24 17.01 12.06 11.91
C THR A 24 16.05 13.16 12.36
N GLY A 25 15.62 14.01 11.42
CA GLY A 25 14.85 15.23 11.70
C GLY A 25 15.60 16.24 12.58
N ALA A 26 16.93 16.16 12.64
CA ALA A 26 17.77 16.97 13.53
C ALA A 26 18.20 18.33 12.94
N GLY A 27 17.84 18.61 11.69
CA GLY A 27 18.11 19.88 11.02
C GLY A 27 17.20 21.01 11.50
N ALA A 28 17.46 22.21 10.96
CA ALA A 28 16.74 23.42 11.33
C ALA A 28 15.27 23.46 10.84
N ASP A 29 14.90 22.56 9.93
CA ASP A 29 13.56 22.42 9.37
C ASP A 29 13.23 20.93 9.16
N ALA A 30 12.02 20.62 8.70
CA ALA A 30 11.56 19.26 8.43
C ALA A 30 11.58 18.88 6.94
N ASN A 31 12.47 19.48 6.16
CA ASN A 31 12.54 19.28 4.72
C ASN A 31 13.45 18.11 4.34
N TRP A 32 13.04 17.29 3.37
CA TRP A 32 13.86 16.17 2.86
C TRP A 32 15.14 16.63 2.14
N ALA A 33 15.14 17.82 1.53
CA ALA A 33 16.33 18.38 0.89
C ALA A 33 17.39 18.89 1.89
N THR A 34 17.05 19.02 3.17
CA THR A 34 17.98 19.52 4.19
C THR A 34 18.94 18.42 4.63
N SER A 35 20.23 18.56 4.28
CA SER A 35 21.28 17.57 4.53
C SER A 35 21.36 17.09 5.98
N ALA A 36 21.17 17.98 6.95
CA ALA A 36 21.24 17.68 8.39
C ALA A 36 20.07 16.83 8.92
N ASN A 37 18.99 16.67 8.16
CA ASN A 37 17.87 15.81 8.52
C ASN A 37 18.10 14.33 8.21
N TRP A 38 19.24 13.98 7.60
CA TRP A 38 19.53 12.64 7.15
C TRP A 38 20.86 12.14 7.68
N MET A 39 20.93 10.83 7.86
CA MET A 39 22.15 10.11 8.17
C MET A 39 22.37 8.99 7.14
N PRO A 40 23.55 8.88 6.51
CA PRO A 40 24.63 9.87 6.53
C PRO A 40 24.17 11.21 5.93
N ALA A 41 24.78 12.31 6.40
CA ALA A 41 24.43 13.67 6.01
C ALA A 41 24.36 13.82 4.48
N GLY A 42 23.29 14.45 4.01
CA GLY A 42 23.02 14.70 2.60
C GLY A 42 21.59 14.30 2.25
N ALA A 43 20.93 15.13 1.45
CA ALA A 43 19.58 14.86 0.97
C ALA A 43 19.51 13.50 0.23
N PRO A 44 18.38 12.79 0.31
CA PRO A 44 18.17 11.59 -0.48
C PRO A 44 18.22 11.88 -1.97
N ALA A 45 18.84 10.97 -2.71
CA ALA A 45 18.94 10.97 -4.14
C ALA A 45 18.04 9.87 -4.75
N ALA A 46 17.94 9.88 -6.08
CA ALA A 46 17.24 8.83 -6.79
C ALA A 46 17.88 7.46 -6.51
N ASN A 47 17.01 6.45 -6.36
CA ASN A 47 17.27 5.07 -5.99
C ASN A 47 17.70 4.84 -4.52
N ASP A 48 17.74 5.86 -3.66
CA ASP A 48 18.01 5.64 -2.23
C ASP A 48 16.90 4.83 -1.55
N ASP A 49 17.26 4.10 -0.50
CA ASP A 49 16.35 3.49 0.47
C ASP A 49 16.14 4.46 1.64
N LEU A 50 14.88 4.78 1.98
CA LEU A 50 14.57 5.74 3.03
C LEU A 50 14.13 5.02 4.30
N VAL A 51 14.74 5.37 5.43
CA VAL A 51 14.42 4.81 6.75
C VAL A 51 13.93 5.91 7.67
N PHE A 52 12.80 5.69 8.33
CA PHE A 52 12.15 6.62 9.26
C PHE A 52 12.01 5.96 10.64
N PRO A 53 13.00 6.15 11.54
CA PRO A 53 13.02 5.50 12.85
C PRO A 53 11.98 6.08 13.82
N ALA A 54 11.54 5.30 14.81
CA ALA A 54 10.65 5.82 15.86
C ALA A 54 11.25 6.99 16.68
N ALA A 55 12.58 7.10 16.73
CA ALA A 55 13.29 8.07 17.56
C ALA A 55 13.65 9.39 16.85
N ALA A 56 13.24 9.59 15.59
CA ALA A 56 13.54 10.84 14.89
C ALA A 56 12.88 12.05 15.56
N ALA A 57 13.58 13.19 15.56
CA ALA A 57 13.13 14.40 16.27
C ALA A 57 11.89 15.05 15.63
N GLN A 58 11.66 14.84 14.34
CA GLN A 58 10.57 15.45 13.58
C GLN A 58 9.83 14.38 12.77
N GLN A 59 8.63 13.98 13.19
CA GLN A 59 7.87 12.93 12.51
C GLN A 59 6.83 13.48 11.51
N SER A 60 6.55 14.79 11.56
CA SER A 60 5.85 15.50 10.49
C SER A 60 6.91 16.11 9.56
N ASN A 61 7.04 15.58 8.34
CA ASN A 61 8.09 15.96 7.41
C ASN A 61 7.53 16.33 6.03
N ASN A 62 8.31 17.11 5.31
CA ASN A 62 7.95 17.66 4.01
C ASN A 62 8.98 17.21 2.96
N ASN A 63 8.55 16.37 2.03
CA ASN A 63 9.34 16.05 0.86
C ASN A 63 9.37 17.24 -0.10
N ASN A 64 10.47 18.00 -0.09
CA ASN A 64 10.72 19.08 -1.04
C ASN A 64 11.83 18.73 -2.06
N THR A 65 12.15 17.43 -2.22
CA THR A 65 13.03 16.96 -3.30
C THR A 65 12.33 17.07 -4.66
N LEU A 66 13.06 16.80 -5.76
CA LEU A 66 12.49 16.91 -7.11
C LEU A 66 11.20 16.08 -7.26
N PHE A 67 10.23 16.63 -7.98
CA PHE A 67 8.96 15.95 -8.25
C PHE A 67 9.20 14.58 -8.88
N PHE A 68 8.51 13.57 -8.37
CA PHE A 68 8.61 12.19 -8.82
C PHE A 68 10.02 11.60 -8.74
N THR A 69 10.85 12.07 -7.80
CA THR A 69 12.10 11.37 -7.45
C THR A 69 11.76 9.91 -7.14
N THR A 70 12.52 9.00 -7.74
CA THR A 70 12.33 7.56 -7.55
C THR A 70 13.17 7.12 -6.38
N TYR A 71 12.53 6.58 -5.35
CA TYR A 71 13.19 5.92 -4.23
C TYR A 71 13.01 4.41 -4.37
N ARG A 72 13.93 3.63 -3.80
CA ARG A 72 13.80 2.17 -3.81
C ARG A 72 12.72 1.75 -2.82
N SER A 73 12.93 2.00 -1.54
CA SER A 73 11.99 1.59 -0.49
C SER A 73 11.76 2.68 0.54
N ILE A 74 10.67 2.53 1.30
CA ILE A 74 10.41 3.28 2.53
C ILE A 74 10.26 2.28 3.68
N ALA A 75 11.08 2.43 4.71
CA ALA A 75 10.93 1.74 5.99
C ALA A 75 10.51 2.72 7.08
N VAL A 76 9.46 2.40 7.85
CA VAL A 76 9.02 3.18 9.00
C VAL A 76 9.03 2.29 10.24
N GLU A 77 9.87 2.63 11.21
CA GLU A 77 10.23 1.71 12.30
C GLU A 77 9.46 2.01 13.61
N GLY A 78 8.33 2.72 13.52
CA GLY A 78 7.51 3.14 14.66
C GLY A 78 7.23 4.65 14.69
N GLY A 79 6.59 5.11 15.78
CA GLY A 79 6.19 6.51 15.95
C GLY A 79 4.88 6.87 15.25
N VAL A 80 4.70 8.16 14.95
CA VAL A 80 3.51 8.71 14.27
C VAL A 80 3.97 9.68 13.18
N TYR A 81 4.15 9.15 11.98
CA TYR A 81 4.70 9.93 10.86
C TYR A 81 3.60 10.53 9.99
N THR A 82 3.78 11.79 9.60
CA THR A 82 3.01 12.42 8.53
C THR A 82 3.97 12.87 7.42
N PHE A 83 3.84 12.27 6.24
CA PHE A 83 4.67 12.57 5.07
C PHE A 83 3.90 13.50 4.14
N ALA A 84 4.37 14.73 3.95
CA ALA A 84 3.78 15.71 3.05
C ALA A 84 4.72 16.07 1.90
N GLY A 85 4.26 16.93 0.99
CA GLY A 85 5.08 17.51 -0.06
C GLY A 85 4.99 16.79 -1.41
N ASN A 86 6.09 16.84 -2.16
CA ASN A 86 6.17 16.43 -3.55
C ASN A 86 5.93 14.91 -3.72
N PRO A 87 5.25 14.49 -4.80
CA PRO A 87 5.00 13.08 -5.09
C PRO A 87 6.29 12.33 -5.39
N ILE A 88 6.29 11.01 -5.13
CA ILE A 88 7.45 10.14 -5.34
C ILE A 88 7.09 8.90 -6.15
N ARG A 89 8.11 8.22 -6.66
CA ARG A 89 8.02 6.88 -7.22
C ARG A 89 8.69 5.88 -6.29
N LEU A 90 8.13 4.69 -6.17
CA LEU A 90 8.76 3.56 -5.47
C LEU A 90 9.08 2.44 -6.45
N THR A 91 10.12 1.66 -6.17
CA THR A 91 10.48 0.46 -6.94
C THR A 91 10.55 -0.82 -6.10
N ASN A 92 10.64 -0.70 -4.77
CA ASN A 92 10.87 -1.80 -3.83
C ASN A 92 10.03 -1.66 -2.53
N GLY A 93 8.81 -1.14 -2.65
CA GLY A 93 7.79 -1.30 -1.62
C GLY A 93 7.95 -0.43 -0.37
N MET A 94 7.16 -0.79 0.64
CA MET A 94 7.08 -0.11 1.92
C MET A 94 7.05 -1.14 3.05
N ASN A 95 7.79 -0.89 4.12
CA ASN A 95 7.76 -1.70 5.34
C ASN A 95 7.43 -0.80 6.54
N VAL A 96 6.41 -1.15 7.31
CA VAL A 96 6.04 -0.47 8.55
C VAL A 96 6.06 -1.49 9.69
N THR A 97 6.88 -1.27 10.71
CA THR A 97 7.03 -2.22 11.82
C THR A 97 6.11 -1.95 13.02
N GLY A 98 5.46 -0.79 13.07
CA GLY A 98 4.51 -0.40 14.12
C GLY A 98 4.16 1.08 14.03
N GLY A 99 3.19 1.55 14.82
CA GLY A 99 2.79 2.97 14.82
C GLY A 99 1.69 3.31 13.81
N THR A 100 1.28 4.57 13.77
CA THR A 100 0.21 5.05 12.87
C THR A 100 0.75 6.15 11.97
N HIS A 101 0.76 5.91 10.66
CA HIS A 101 1.38 6.79 9.70
C HIS A 101 0.42 7.24 8.61
N THR A 102 0.59 8.49 8.19
CA THR A 102 -0.18 9.11 7.12
C THR A 102 0.78 9.56 6.02
N VAL A 103 0.62 8.99 4.83
CA VAL A 103 1.36 9.38 3.62
C VAL A 103 0.47 10.30 2.80
N ASN A 104 0.62 11.61 3.03
CA ASN A 104 -0.14 12.68 2.38
C ASN A 104 0.45 13.12 1.04
N LEU A 105 1.70 12.75 0.73
CA LEU A 105 2.26 12.85 -0.62
C LEU A 105 1.72 11.72 -1.51
N ALA A 106 1.66 11.93 -2.83
CA ALA A 106 1.21 10.88 -3.75
C ALA A 106 2.33 9.86 -4.03
N LEU A 107 1.98 8.58 -4.02
CA LEU A 107 2.86 7.47 -4.38
C LEU A 107 2.54 6.93 -5.76
N THR A 108 3.57 6.71 -6.58
CA THR A 108 3.46 5.98 -7.86
C THR A 108 4.33 4.73 -7.84
N LEU A 109 3.77 3.57 -8.15
CA LEU A 109 4.56 2.35 -8.30
C LEU A 109 5.27 2.34 -9.67
N SER A 110 6.57 2.05 -9.66
CA SER A 110 7.38 1.87 -10.88
C SER A 110 7.84 0.42 -11.07
N GLY A 111 7.10 -0.52 -10.49
CA GLY A 111 7.32 -1.96 -10.55
C GLY A 111 6.36 -2.68 -9.62
N ALA A 112 6.23 -4.00 -9.77
CA ALA A 112 5.45 -4.82 -8.84
C ALA A 112 6.05 -4.75 -7.43
N GLN A 113 5.22 -4.51 -6.42
CA GLN A 113 5.69 -4.18 -5.07
C GLN A 113 4.83 -4.80 -3.97
N THR A 114 5.46 -4.95 -2.81
CA THR A 114 4.79 -5.37 -1.57
C THR A 114 4.85 -4.25 -0.55
N PHE A 115 3.69 -3.91 0.03
CA PHE A 115 3.57 -3.09 1.23
C PHE A 115 3.32 -4.00 2.41
N THR A 116 4.29 -4.09 3.32
CA THR A 116 4.23 -4.94 4.51
C THR A 116 4.02 -4.07 5.74
N VAL A 117 2.94 -4.32 6.47
CA VAL A 117 2.67 -3.61 7.74
C VAL A 117 2.58 -4.66 8.85
N ALA A 118 3.48 -4.59 9.82
CA ALA A 118 3.52 -5.50 10.96
C ALA A 118 2.37 -5.22 11.94
N SER A 119 2.21 -6.12 12.91
CA SER A 119 1.20 -5.99 13.97
C SER A 119 1.37 -4.66 14.73
N GLY A 120 0.26 -3.95 14.96
CA GLY A 120 0.28 -2.62 15.59
C GLY A 120 0.73 -1.48 14.67
N GLY A 121 1.00 -1.77 13.39
CA GLY A 121 1.27 -0.77 12.36
C GLY A 121 0.02 -0.37 11.57
N THR A 122 -0.06 0.88 11.16
CA THR A 122 -1.04 1.40 10.20
C THR A 122 -0.37 2.34 9.21
N ALA A 123 -0.60 2.11 7.91
CA ALA A 123 -0.20 3.01 6.84
C ALA A 123 -1.44 3.50 6.08
N THR A 124 -1.74 4.80 6.18
CA THR A 124 -2.80 5.45 5.41
C THR A 124 -2.18 6.21 4.25
N LEU A 125 -2.44 5.76 3.03
CA LEU A 125 -1.98 6.36 1.79
C LEU A 125 -3.07 7.24 1.22
N VAL A 126 -2.85 8.55 1.07
CA VAL A 126 -3.90 9.43 0.52
C VAL A 126 -4.11 9.19 -0.96
N ILE A 127 -3.02 9.09 -1.73
CA ILE A 127 -3.07 8.85 -3.18
C ILE A 127 -2.05 7.77 -3.56
N LEU A 128 -2.54 6.73 -4.23
CA LEU A 128 -1.72 5.65 -4.79
C LEU A 128 -2.05 5.42 -6.27
N SER A 129 -1.07 5.65 -7.14
CA SER A 129 -1.12 5.23 -8.54
C SER A 129 -0.28 3.97 -8.73
N ILE A 130 -0.91 2.86 -9.09
CA ILE A 130 -0.20 1.59 -9.30
C ILE A 130 0.16 1.36 -10.78
N GLY A 131 -0.38 2.16 -11.70
CA GLY A 131 -0.21 1.94 -13.15
C GLY A 131 -0.69 0.54 -13.53
N SER A 132 0.13 -0.22 -14.26
CA SER A 132 -0.10 -1.64 -14.57
C SER A 132 0.61 -2.60 -13.60
N ASN A 133 1.22 -2.09 -12.53
CA ASN A 133 2.04 -2.87 -11.62
C ASN A 133 1.20 -3.57 -10.55
N ALA A 134 1.56 -4.80 -10.21
CA ALA A 134 0.93 -5.51 -9.11
C ALA A 134 1.29 -4.88 -7.75
N LEU A 135 0.29 -4.70 -6.90
CA LEU A 135 0.46 -4.33 -5.50
C LEU A 135 0.10 -5.52 -4.62
N THR A 136 1.02 -5.94 -3.76
CA THR A 136 0.74 -6.88 -2.67
C THR A 136 0.66 -6.12 -1.36
N ILE A 137 -0.40 -6.34 -0.59
CA ILE A 137 -0.54 -5.88 0.79
C ILE A 137 -0.35 -7.08 1.70
N ASP A 138 0.59 -7.01 2.64
CA ASP A 138 0.97 -8.11 3.51
C ASP A 138 1.20 -7.65 4.97
N GLY A 139 1.37 -8.62 5.86
CA GLY A 139 1.57 -8.41 7.29
C GLY A 139 0.28 -8.41 8.12
N ALA A 140 0.42 -8.17 9.41
CA ALA A 140 -0.64 -8.25 10.41
C ALA A 140 -1.28 -6.89 10.74
N GLY A 141 -0.75 -5.78 10.20
CA GLY A 141 -1.25 -4.43 10.42
C GLY A 141 -2.27 -3.98 9.39
N ILE A 142 -2.41 -2.66 9.23
CA ILE A 142 -3.45 -2.03 8.42
C ILE A 142 -2.85 -1.21 7.28
N VAL A 143 -3.36 -1.38 6.06
CA VAL A 143 -3.10 -0.49 4.92
C VAL A 143 -4.42 0.12 4.44
N GLY A 144 -4.57 1.44 4.60
CA GLY A 144 -5.70 2.19 4.05
C GLY A 144 -5.28 2.96 2.80
N ILE A 145 -6.03 2.81 1.71
CA ILE A 145 -5.80 3.55 0.47
C ILE A 145 -6.96 4.50 0.24
N GLY A 146 -6.70 5.79 0.41
CA GLY A 146 -7.65 6.88 0.23
C GLY A 146 -8.18 6.94 -1.20
N LEU A 147 -7.29 7.12 -2.18
CA LEU A 147 -7.60 7.13 -3.60
C LEU A 147 -6.63 6.24 -4.39
N ILE A 148 -7.17 5.28 -5.14
CA ILE A 148 -6.38 4.40 -6.03
C ILE A 148 -6.66 4.66 -7.52
N SER A 149 -5.65 4.45 -8.36
CA SER A 149 -5.77 4.47 -9.83
C SER A 149 -4.85 3.43 -10.48
N GLY A 150 -5.23 2.94 -11.68
CA GLY A 150 -4.45 2.00 -12.47
C GLY A 150 -5.15 0.65 -12.72
N SER A 151 -4.53 -0.19 -13.55
CA SER A 151 -5.05 -1.50 -13.95
C SER A 151 -4.29 -2.68 -13.34
N GLY A 152 -3.21 -2.41 -12.60
CA GLY A 152 -2.45 -3.44 -11.90
C GLY A 152 -3.28 -4.21 -10.87
N GLY A 153 -2.99 -5.49 -10.66
CA GLY A 153 -3.71 -6.30 -9.69
C GLY A 153 -3.37 -5.93 -8.24
N VAL A 154 -4.35 -6.01 -7.34
CA VAL A 154 -4.15 -5.89 -5.89
C VAL A 154 -4.30 -7.25 -5.24
N THR A 155 -3.27 -7.70 -4.53
CA THR A 155 -3.29 -8.95 -3.77
C THR A 155 -3.20 -8.65 -2.28
N LYS A 156 -4.16 -9.15 -1.50
CA LYS A 156 -4.16 -9.08 -0.05
C LYS A 156 -3.73 -10.43 0.54
N ASN A 157 -2.52 -10.44 1.07
CA ASN A 157 -1.94 -11.50 1.90
C ASN A 157 -1.97 -11.06 3.37
N GLY A 158 -1.25 -11.72 4.27
CA GLY A 158 -1.13 -11.30 5.67
C GLY A 158 -2.43 -11.39 6.47
N THR A 159 -2.32 -11.50 7.78
CA THR A 159 -3.50 -11.60 8.67
C THR A 159 -4.18 -10.26 8.93
N GLY A 160 -3.54 -9.16 8.56
CA GLY A 160 -4.00 -7.79 8.78
C GLY A 160 -5.18 -7.37 7.89
N ALA A 161 -5.42 -6.07 7.84
CA ALA A 161 -6.52 -5.48 7.06
C ALA A 161 -6.01 -4.56 5.94
N GLY A 162 -6.71 -4.56 4.81
CA GLY A 162 -6.53 -3.60 3.73
C GLY A 162 -7.86 -2.93 3.38
N ALA A 163 -7.82 -1.67 2.95
CA ALA A 163 -9.01 -0.99 2.47
C ALA A 163 -8.73 -0.11 1.24
N ILE A 164 -9.65 -0.10 0.28
CA ILE A 164 -9.71 0.89 -0.79
C ILE A 164 -10.95 1.74 -0.55
N ILE A 165 -10.75 3.03 -0.29
CA ILE A 165 -11.81 3.98 0.08
C ILE A 165 -12.43 4.62 -1.16
N ALA A 166 -11.59 5.14 -2.07
CA ALA A 166 -12.03 5.74 -3.32
C ALA A 166 -11.15 5.30 -4.49
N SER A 167 -11.67 5.47 -5.70
CA SER A 167 -10.99 5.14 -6.95
C SER A 167 -11.18 6.25 -7.98
N THR A 168 -10.14 6.48 -8.79
CA THR A 168 -10.20 7.26 -10.02
C THR A 168 -9.67 6.41 -11.18
N GLY A 169 -10.54 5.53 -11.69
CA GLY A 169 -10.20 4.64 -12.82
C GLY A 169 -9.35 3.43 -12.44
N PHE A 170 -9.39 2.97 -11.18
CA PHE A 170 -8.86 1.64 -10.86
C PHE A 170 -9.75 0.56 -11.49
N SER A 171 -9.12 -0.37 -12.21
CA SER A 171 -9.78 -1.47 -12.93
C SER A 171 -9.07 -2.81 -12.77
N GLY A 172 -8.02 -2.86 -11.94
CA GLY A 172 -7.26 -4.08 -11.72
C GLY A 172 -8.04 -5.15 -10.94
N PRO A 173 -7.69 -6.43 -11.11
CA PRO A 173 -8.28 -7.50 -10.32
C PRO A 173 -7.84 -7.43 -8.86
N ILE A 174 -8.69 -7.92 -7.95
CA ILE A 174 -8.41 -7.99 -6.52
C ILE A 174 -8.40 -9.46 -6.10
N THR A 175 -7.35 -9.91 -5.42
CA THR A 175 -7.24 -11.27 -4.88
C THR A 175 -7.01 -11.21 -3.38
N ILE A 176 -7.83 -11.92 -2.60
CA ILE A 176 -7.71 -12.00 -1.14
C ILE A 176 -7.29 -13.41 -0.75
N ASN A 177 -6.03 -13.58 -0.38
CA ASN A 177 -5.48 -14.85 0.09
C ASN A 177 -5.51 -14.96 1.62
N ASN A 178 -5.47 -13.85 2.36
CA ASN A 178 -5.55 -13.86 3.82
C ASN A 178 -6.01 -12.51 4.41
N GLY A 179 -6.42 -12.52 5.67
CA GLY A 179 -6.81 -11.33 6.43
C GLY A 179 -8.15 -10.75 6.00
N ILE A 180 -8.30 -9.43 6.08
CA ILE A 180 -9.53 -8.71 5.72
C ILE A 180 -9.21 -7.71 4.60
N PHE A 181 -10.06 -7.63 3.59
CA PHE A 181 -10.01 -6.59 2.57
C PHE A 181 -11.37 -5.92 2.39
N VAL A 182 -11.40 -4.60 2.48
CA VAL A 182 -12.62 -3.79 2.37
C VAL A 182 -12.54 -2.91 1.12
N VAL A 183 -13.63 -2.88 0.35
CA VAL A 183 -13.78 -1.97 -0.79
C VAL A 183 -15.01 -1.10 -0.58
N ASP A 184 -14.77 0.17 -0.29
CA ASP A 184 -15.81 1.21 -0.21
C ASP A 184 -15.86 2.05 -1.50
N ALA A 185 -14.90 1.87 -2.40
CA ALA A 185 -14.84 2.53 -3.69
C ALA A 185 -15.83 1.98 -4.73
N ASN A 186 -16.13 2.80 -5.74
CA ASN A 186 -16.88 2.39 -6.94
C ASN A 186 -15.93 1.91 -8.04
N ILE A 187 -15.74 0.60 -8.17
CA ILE A 187 -14.83 -0.08 -9.11
C ILE A 187 -15.53 -1.24 -9.83
N PRO A 188 -16.62 -1.00 -10.59
CA PRO A 188 -17.47 -2.04 -11.17
C PRO A 188 -16.76 -2.94 -12.21
N SER A 189 -15.56 -2.58 -12.66
CA SER A 189 -14.74 -3.39 -13.57
C SER A 189 -13.71 -4.28 -12.86
N SER A 190 -13.50 -4.09 -11.55
CA SER A 190 -12.52 -4.84 -10.78
C SER A 190 -13.12 -6.14 -10.26
N ASN A 191 -12.76 -7.26 -10.89
CA ASN A 191 -13.15 -8.58 -10.41
C ASN A 191 -12.41 -8.94 -9.12
N VAL A 192 -13.11 -9.61 -8.20
CA VAL A 192 -12.61 -10.01 -6.89
C VAL A 192 -12.57 -11.54 -6.79
N THR A 193 -11.45 -12.08 -6.34
CA THR A 193 -11.31 -13.51 -5.99
C THR A 193 -11.01 -13.63 -4.51
N VAL A 194 -11.86 -14.35 -3.78
CA VAL A 194 -11.68 -14.63 -2.34
C VAL A 194 -11.18 -16.05 -2.18
N ASN A 195 -9.95 -16.18 -1.69
CA ASN A 195 -9.23 -17.44 -1.48
C ASN A 195 -8.70 -17.56 -0.03
N SER A 196 -9.29 -16.83 0.90
CA SER A 196 -8.85 -16.78 2.30
C SER A 196 -9.69 -17.72 3.16
N PRO A 197 -9.18 -18.87 3.61
CA PRO A 197 -9.97 -19.83 4.36
C PRO A 197 -10.38 -19.25 5.72
N THR A 198 -11.53 -19.68 6.26
CA THR A 198 -11.95 -19.32 7.61
C THR A 198 -11.24 -20.20 8.63
N THR A 199 -10.34 -19.62 9.43
CA THR A 199 -9.74 -20.31 10.59
C THR A 199 -10.66 -20.17 11.81
N GLY A 200 -11.04 -21.29 12.46
CA GLY A 200 -11.61 -21.27 13.82
C GLY A 200 -13.15 -21.24 13.93
N GLY A 201 -13.90 -21.75 12.95
CA GLY A 201 -15.35 -22.01 13.10
C GLY A 201 -16.28 -20.79 13.10
N PHE A 202 -15.74 -19.57 13.27
CA PHE A 202 -16.46 -18.33 13.06
C PHE A 202 -16.05 -17.70 11.72
N ALA A 203 -17.03 -17.48 10.85
CA ALA A 203 -16.84 -16.88 9.54
C ALA A 203 -16.59 -15.37 9.66
N LEU A 204 -15.38 -14.97 10.10
CA LEU A 204 -14.94 -13.58 9.90
C LEU A 204 -14.88 -13.32 8.40
N SER A 205 -15.63 -12.31 7.96
CA SER A 205 -15.63 -11.88 6.57
C SER A 205 -14.24 -11.44 6.15
N ARG A 206 -13.76 -12.02 5.06
CA ARG A 206 -12.43 -11.77 4.47
C ARG A 206 -12.49 -10.70 3.41
N PHE A 207 -13.65 -10.55 2.79
CA PHE A 207 -13.91 -9.52 1.81
C PHE A 207 -15.26 -8.85 2.08
N GLY A 208 -15.26 -7.53 2.06
CA GLY A 208 -16.45 -6.73 2.32
C GLY A 208 -16.33 -5.28 1.86
N GLY A 209 -17.12 -4.42 2.47
CA GLY A 209 -17.22 -3.00 2.17
C GLY A 209 -18.62 -2.56 1.79
N THR A 210 -18.72 -1.29 1.40
CA THR A 210 -19.98 -0.64 1.01
C THR A 210 -19.96 -0.09 -0.42
N GLY A 211 -18.90 -0.40 -1.18
CA GLY A 211 -18.68 0.09 -2.53
C GLY A 211 -19.36 -0.74 -3.62
N THR A 212 -18.81 -0.64 -4.83
CA THR A 212 -19.20 -1.44 -5.99
C THR A 212 -17.97 -2.14 -6.55
N VAL A 213 -18.07 -3.44 -6.82
CA VAL A 213 -17.03 -4.23 -7.47
C VAL A 213 -17.57 -4.96 -8.69
N GLY A 214 -16.68 -5.54 -9.50
CA GLY A 214 -17.03 -6.40 -10.63
C GLY A 214 -17.57 -7.76 -10.19
N THR A 215 -17.17 -8.82 -10.89
CA THR A 215 -17.53 -10.20 -10.50
C THR A 215 -16.85 -10.54 -9.18
N VAL A 216 -17.54 -11.22 -8.26
CA VAL A 216 -16.96 -11.75 -7.04
C VAL A 216 -17.00 -13.28 -7.08
N ASN A 217 -15.83 -13.92 -7.04
CA ASN A 217 -15.68 -15.37 -7.00
C ASN A 217 -15.16 -15.79 -5.63
N VAL A 218 -16.01 -16.45 -4.83
CA VAL A 218 -15.65 -16.93 -3.49
C VAL A 218 -15.20 -18.38 -3.58
N THR A 219 -13.88 -18.57 -3.70
CA THR A 219 -13.26 -19.89 -3.80
C THR A 219 -13.16 -20.56 -2.44
N GLN A 220 -12.84 -19.79 -1.40
CA GLN A 220 -12.92 -20.20 0.00
C GLN A 220 -12.92 -18.96 0.88
N GLY A 221 -13.54 -19.07 2.05
CA GLY A 221 -13.68 -17.94 2.98
C GLY A 221 -15.07 -17.35 3.00
N ALA A 222 -15.23 -16.26 3.76
CA ALA A 222 -16.50 -15.59 3.94
C ALA A 222 -16.50 -14.19 3.32
N VAL A 223 -17.65 -13.79 2.75
CA VAL A 223 -17.90 -12.42 2.29
C VAL A 223 -19.10 -11.82 3.02
N SER A 224 -19.08 -10.51 3.23
CA SER A 224 -20.19 -9.76 3.84
C SER A 224 -20.09 -8.29 3.50
N ALA A 225 -21.21 -7.59 3.33
CA ALA A 225 -21.18 -6.13 3.27
C ALA A 225 -20.77 -5.48 4.61
N GLY A 226 -20.38 -4.21 4.56
CA GLY A 226 -19.97 -3.40 5.72
C GLY A 226 -18.46 -3.15 5.79
N THR A 227 -18.08 -2.08 6.47
CA THR A 227 -16.70 -1.59 6.60
C THR A 227 -15.99 -2.23 7.81
N LEU A 228 -14.72 -1.87 8.04
CA LEU A 228 -13.97 -2.30 9.24
C LEU A 228 -14.55 -1.75 10.55
N THR A 229 -15.27 -0.62 10.50
CA THR A 229 -15.78 0.10 11.69
C THR A 229 -17.30 0.14 11.76
N SER A 230 -17.99 -0.12 10.65
CA SER A 230 -19.45 -0.26 10.57
C SER A 230 -19.78 -1.62 9.99
N PRO A 231 -20.22 -2.59 10.79
CA PRO A 231 -20.43 -3.94 10.31
C PRO A 231 -21.57 -4.04 9.29
N THR A 232 -22.48 -3.07 9.20
CA THR A 232 -23.60 -3.09 8.24
C THR A 232 -23.32 -2.25 7.00
N GLY A 233 -23.97 -2.59 5.89
CA GLY A 233 -23.89 -1.84 4.63
C GLY A 233 -24.39 -2.63 3.42
N VAL A 234 -24.20 -2.08 2.23
CA VAL A 234 -24.51 -2.73 0.94
C VAL A 234 -23.26 -2.78 0.08
N LEU A 235 -22.82 -3.98 -0.29
CA LEU A 235 -21.74 -4.18 -1.27
C LEU A 235 -22.38 -4.51 -2.63
N ASN A 236 -22.17 -3.66 -3.62
CA ASN A 236 -22.71 -3.87 -4.96
C ASN A 236 -21.75 -4.72 -5.80
N ILE A 237 -22.29 -5.70 -6.53
CA ILE A 237 -21.54 -6.64 -7.37
C ILE A 237 -22.13 -6.55 -8.77
N SER A 238 -21.38 -6.00 -9.73
CA SER A 238 -21.93 -5.60 -11.03
C SER A 238 -22.19 -6.76 -11.99
N ASN A 239 -21.39 -7.83 -11.95
CA ASN A 239 -21.41 -8.87 -12.98
C ASN A 239 -21.85 -10.26 -12.48
N GLY A 240 -21.72 -10.53 -11.18
CA GLY A 240 -22.15 -11.79 -10.59
C GLY A 240 -21.37 -12.16 -9.32
N LEU A 241 -22.02 -12.92 -8.45
CA LEU A 241 -21.44 -13.47 -7.22
C LEU A 241 -21.50 -15.01 -7.29
N THR A 242 -20.36 -15.68 -7.17
CA THR A 242 -20.27 -17.14 -7.20
C THR A 242 -19.59 -17.68 -5.94
N PHE A 243 -19.98 -18.88 -5.54
CA PHE A 243 -19.39 -19.60 -4.39
C PHE A 243 -19.04 -21.02 -4.80
N THR A 244 -17.88 -21.51 -4.34
CA THR A 244 -17.62 -22.95 -4.28
C THR A 244 -18.23 -23.53 -2.99
N ALA A 245 -18.11 -24.85 -2.80
CA ALA A 245 -18.52 -25.50 -1.55
C ALA A 245 -17.79 -24.98 -0.29
N ASN A 246 -16.63 -24.32 -0.45
CA ASN A 246 -15.84 -23.75 0.65
C ASN A 246 -16.09 -22.24 0.85
N GLY A 247 -16.94 -21.64 0.03
CA GLY A 247 -17.32 -20.24 0.12
C GLY A 247 -18.53 -20.02 1.02
N LEU A 248 -18.49 -18.96 1.83
CA LEU A 248 -19.53 -18.61 2.79
C LEU A 248 -20.03 -17.18 2.57
N TYR A 249 -21.33 -16.98 2.74
CA TYR A 249 -21.89 -15.64 2.94
C TYR A 249 -22.12 -15.41 4.43
N ALA A 250 -21.38 -14.48 5.02
CA ALA A 250 -21.54 -14.09 6.41
C ALA A 250 -22.66 -13.04 6.51
N CYS A 251 -23.90 -13.53 6.63
CA CYS A 251 -25.05 -12.67 6.84
C CYS A 251 -24.91 -11.89 8.16
N LYS A 252 -25.18 -10.59 8.10
CA LYS A 252 -25.20 -9.71 9.27
C LYS A 252 -26.63 -9.26 9.52
N LEU A 253 -27.22 -9.81 10.57
CA LEU A 253 -28.57 -9.45 11.01
C LEU A 253 -28.46 -8.38 12.08
N SER A 254 -29.21 -7.29 11.92
CA SER A 254 -29.35 -6.26 12.95
C SER A 254 -30.73 -6.44 13.59
N GLY A 255 -30.73 -6.75 14.89
CA GLY A 255 -31.93 -6.89 15.69
C GLY A 255 -31.56 -6.66 17.15
N THR A 256 -32.50 -6.13 17.94
CA THR A 256 -32.28 -5.90 19.38
C THR A 256 -32.38 -7.18 20.20
N THR A 257 -32.91 -8.26 19.60
CA THR A 257 -33.18 -9.54 20.27
C THR A 257 -32.72 -10.71 19.38
N PRO A 258 -31.69 -11.49 19.78
CA PRO A 258 -31.29 -12.71 19.07
C PRO A 258 -32.39 -13.79 19.14
N GLY A 259 -32.70 -14.42 17.99
CA GLY A 259 -33.60 -15.59 17.93
C GLY A 259 -35.10 -15.32 17.83
N ALA A 260 -35.50 -14.10 17.49
CA ALA A 260 -36.89 -13.75 17.15
C ALA A 260 -37.19 -13.96 15.65
#